data_AF-A0A645BB37-F1
#
_entry.id   AF-A0A645BB37-F1
#
_cell.length_a   1.000
_cell.length_b   1.000
_cell.length_c   1.000
_cell.angle_alpha   90.00
_cell.angle_beta   90.00
_cell.angle_gamma   90.00
#
_symmetry.space_group_name_H-M   'P 1'
#
loop_
_entity.id
_entity.type
_entity.pdbx_description
1 polymer ?
#
loop_
_entity_poly.entity_id
_entity_poly.type
_entity_poly.pdbx_seq_one_letter_code
_entity_poly.pdbx_strand_id
1 'polypeptide(L)'
;MLDGTSLFFGPESETSEYSAVGDDQFRQMHAPVDGLEQQTFCHIPCRKGETTAGLYHPALGLAAYLRYDSAALPYLLEWKCLKSHDYVLAIEPANCPARDRESDLCGNRAFLLDAYQSVTYQVTLGVAEGAAARQLYQKHQ
;
A
#
# COMPACT_ATOMS: atom_id res chain seq x y z
N MET A 1 -13.84 -4.69 -12.70
CA MET A 1 -13.46 -3.30 -12.39
C MET A 1 -13.30 -3.22 -10.88
N LEU A 2 -12.46 -2.31 -10.37
CA LEU A 2 -12.41 -2.07 -8.94
C LEU A 2 -13.79 -1.62 -8.45
N ASP A 3 -14.29 -2.18 -7.37
CA ASP A 3 -15.62 -1.88 -6.84
C ASP A 3 -15.66 -2.06 -5.32
N GLY A 4 -16.85 -1.89 -4.72
CA GLY A 4 -17.07 -2.04 -3.27
C GLY A 4 -16.82 -3.45 -2.71
N THR A 5 -16.51 -4.44 -3.55
CA THR A 5 -16.14 -5.80 -3.13
C THR A 5 -14.64 -6.03 -3.17
N SER A 6 -13.88 -5.08 -3.70
CA SER A 6 -12.42 -5.18 -3.78
C SER A 6 -11.79 -4.93 -2.41
N LEU A 7 -10.83 -5.78 -2.05
CA LEU A 7 -10.26 -5.85 -0.71
C LEU A 7 -8.75 -5.64 -0.79
N PHE A 8 -8.26 -4.59 -0.14
CA PHE A 8 -6.84 -4.36 0.04
C PHE A 8 -6.28 -5.30 1.09
N PHE A 9 -5.08 -5.81 0.84
CA PHE A 9 -4.33 -6.64 1.77
C PHE A 9 -2.86 -6.25 1.77
N GLY A 10 -2.21 -6.46 2.91
CA GLY A 10 -0.81 -6.11 3.13
C GLY A 10 -0.22 -6.87 4.31
N PRO A 11 1.04 -6.62 4.68
CA PRO A 11 1.59 -7.13 5.93
C PRO A 11 0.80 -6.62 7.14
N GLU A 12 0.83 -7.39 8.22
CA GLU A 12 0.53 -6.87 9.55
C GLU A 12 1.42 -5.65 9.83
N SER A 13 0.79 -4.52 10.15
CA SER A 13 1.45 -3.21 10.17
C SER A 13 0.82 -2.28 11.20
N GLU A 14 1.65 -1.42 11.80
CA GLU A 14 1.14 -0.19 12.42
C GLU A 14 0.64 0.73 11.30
N THR A 15 -0.61 1.17 11.37
CA THR A 15 -1.26 1.95 10.30
C THR A 15 -1.66 3.33 10.81
N SER A 16 -1.41 4.36 10.00
CA SER A 16 -1.79 5.74 10.28
C SER A 16 -2.43 6.38 9.05
N GLU A 17 -3.53 7.10 9.25
CA GLU A 17 -4.13 7.91 8.20
C GLU A 17 -3.39 9.25 8.08
N TYR A 18 -2.95 9.59 6.87
CA TYR A 18 -2.21 10.83 6.59
C TYR A 18 -3.12 11.95 6.06
N SER A 19 -4.23 11.60 5.39
CA SER A 19 -5.17 12.59 4.87
C SER A 19 -6.12 13.18 5.92
N ALA A 20 -6.22 12.55 7.11
CA ALA A 20 -7.08 12.97 8.22
C ALA A 20 -8.57 13.15 7.83
N VAL A 21 -9.06 12.30 6.92
CA VAL A 21 -10.49 12.22 6.54
C VAL A 21 -11.31 11.61 7.68
N GLY A 22 -10.68 10.81 8.55
CA GLY A 22 -11.32 10.24 9.74
C GLY A 22 -11.97 8.88 9.50
N ASP A 23 -11.52 8.16 8.48
CA ASP A 23 -11.96 6.79 8.15
C ASP A 23 -10.78 5.81 8.30
N ASP A 24 -11.02 4.69 8.97
CA ASP A 24 -10.03 3.63 9.24
C ASP A 24 -10.23 2.39 8.34
N GLN A 25 -11.15 2.44 7.37
CA GLN A 25 -11.45 1.34 6.45
C GLN A 25 -10.44 1.21 5.30
N PHE A 26 -9.15 1.25 5.62
CA PHE A 26 -8.07 1.10 4.65
C PHE A 26 -8.13 -0.23 3.89
N ARG A 27 -8.73 -1.30 4.45
CA ARG A 27 -8.86 -2.58 3.73
C ARG A 27 -9.96 -2.61 2.65
N GLN A 28 -10.89 -1.67 2.66
CA GLN A 28 -12.06 -1.72 1.79
C GLN A 28 -11.97 -0.69 0.67
N MET A 29 -12.35 -1.11 -0.52
CA MET A 29 -12.71 -0.20 -1.61
C MET A 29 -14.23 0.02 -1.55
N HIS A 30 -14.74 1.13 -2.07
CA HIS A 30 -16.18 1.44 -2.10
C HIS A 30 -16.60 1.96 -3.48
N ALA A 31 -17.89 2.01 -3.79
CA ALA A 31 -18.34 2.55 -5.09
C ALA A 31 -17.84 4.00 -5.30
N PRO A 32 -17.55 4.45 -6.55
CA PRO A 32 -17.11 5.82 -6.79
C PRO A 32 -18.07 6.87 -6.21
N VAL A 33 -17.53 7.92 -5.59
CA VAL A 33 -18.31 9.02 -4.99
C VAL A 33 -17.91 10.34 -5.63
N ASP A 34 -18.89 11.11 -6.11
CA ASP A 34 -18.65 12.42 -6.71
C ASP A 34 -17.98 13.38 -5.71
N GLY A 35 -16.87 14.00 -6.12
CA GLY A 35 -16.17 15.00 -5.31
C GLY A 35 -15.46 14.48 -4.06
N LEU A 36 -15.39 13.16 -3.87
CA LEU A 36 -14.70 12.58 -2.71
C LEU A 36 -13.22 12.95 -2.70
N GLU A 37 -12.72 13.30 -1.52
CA GLU A 37 -11.30 13.57 -1.31
C GLU A 37 -10.47 12.28 -1.35
N GLN A 38 -9.21 12.44 -1.74
CA GLN A 38 -8.23 11.37 -1.77
C GLN A 38 -7.74 11.04 -0.35
N GLN A 39 -7.52 9.75 -0.08
CA GLN A 39 -7.14 9.25 1.23
C GLN A 39 -5.83 8.46 1.17
N THR A 40 -4.87 8.82 2.02
CA THR A 40 -3.59 8.12 2.15
C THR A 40 -3.49 7.46 3.52
N PHE A 41 -3.16 6.16 3.52
CA PHE A 41 -2.70 5.44 4.70
C PHE A 41 -1.22 5.13 4.58
N CYS A 42 -0.50 5.24 5.70
CA CYS A 42 0.86 4.77 5.83
C CYS A 42 0.88 3.54 6.72
N HIS A 43 1.44 2.45 6.21
CA HIS A 43 1.64 1.20 6.92
C HIS A 43 3.13 0.99 7.18
N ILE A 44 3.47 0.70 8.43
CA ILE A 44 4.80 0.28 8.86
C ILE A 44 4.73 -1.21 9.19
N PRO A 45 5.25 -2.11 8.32
CA PRO A 45 5.19 -3.55 8.56
C PRO A 45 5.84 -3.93 9.89
N CYS A 46 5.11 -4.70 10.71
CA CYS A 46 5.57 -5.16 12.03
C CYS A 46 6.77 -6.11 11.94
N ARG A 47 6.94 -6.76 10.77
CA ARG A 47 8.05 -7.68 10.48
C ARG A 47 8.85 -7.20 9.28
N LYS A 48 10.16 -7.31 9.39
CA LYS A 48 11.13 -7.02 8.31
C LYS A 48 11.36 -8.24 7.43
N GLY A 49 11.64 -7.99 6.15
CA GLY A 49 11.91 -9.02 5.15
C GLY A 49 10.89 -9.02 4.01
N GLU A 50 10.88 -10.11 3.25
CA GLU A 50 9.99 -10.21 2.09
C GLU A 50 8.51 -10.19 2.49
N THR A 51 7.73 -9.32 1.86
CA THR A 51 6.30 -9.16 2.11
C THR A 51 5.55 -8.89 0.82
N THR A 52 4.22 -8.93 0.90
CA THR A 52 3.29 -8.69 -0.19
C THR A 52 2.23 -7.69 0.23
N ALA A 53 1.90 -6.77 -0.68
CA ALA A 53 0.68 -5.97 -0.60
C ALA A 53 -0.05 -6.01 -1.94
N GLY A 54 -1.36 -5.87 -1.92
CA GLY A 54 -2.16 -6.02 -3.12
C GLY A 54 -3.63 -5.77 -2.90
N LEU A 55 -4.38 -6.03 -3.95
CA LEU A 55 -5.83 -5.93 -3.97
C LEU A 55 -6.41 -7.23 -4.51
N TYR A 56 -7.41 -7.76 -3.82
CA TYR A 56 -8.16 -8.95 -4.20
C TYR A 56 -9.59 -8.59 -4.54
N HIS A 57 -10.09 -9.10 -5.68
CA HIS A 57 -11.48 -8.97 -6.07
C HIS A 57 -12.16 -10.36 -6.04
N PRO A 58 -12.97 -10.65 -5.00
CA PRO A 58 -13.52 -11.99 -4.78
C PRO A 58 -14.41 -12.51 -5.90
N ALA A 59 -15.26 -11.65 -6.47
CA ALA A 59 -16.20 -12.03 -7.53
C ALA A 59 -15.49 -12.45 -8.82
N LEU A 60 -14.34 -11.84 -9.12
CA LEU A 60 -13.49 -12.20 -10.27
C LEU A 60 -12.49 -13.30 -9.94
N GLY A 61 -12.26 -13.59 -8.65
CA GLY A 61 -11.17 -14.45 -8.21
C GLY A 61 -9.80 -13.91 -8.65
N LEU A 62 -9.62 -12.60 -8.75
CA LEU A 62 -8.42 -11.96 -9.29
C LEU A 62 -7.71 -11.16 -8.21
N ALA A 63 -6.39 -11.21 -8.16
CA ALA A 63 -5.59 -10.31 -7.34
C ALA A 63 -4.45 -9.68 -8.15
N ALA A 64 -4.25 -8.38 -7.98
CA ALA A 64 -3.04 -7.68 -8.40
C ALA A 64 -2.22 -7.37 -7.15
N TYR A 65 -0.92 -7.63 -7.18
CA TYR A 65 -0.08 -7.50 -6.00
C TYR A 65 1.34 -7.07 -6.36
N LEU A 66 2.05 -6.61 -5.34
CA LEU A 66 3.48 -6.40 -5.35
C LEU A 66 4.15 -7.16 -4.21
N ARG A 67 5.34 -7.69 -4.49
CA ARG A 67 6.26 -8.27 -3.50
C ARG A 67 7.49 -7.40 -3.38
N TYR A 68 7.91 -7.12 -2.16
CA TYR A 68 9.04 -6.26 -1.85
C TYR A 68 9.69 -6.68 -0.53
N ASP A 69 10.89 -6.18 -0.27
CA ASP A 69 11.57 -6.36 1.03
C ASP A 69 11.29 -5.15 1.94
N SER A 70 10.56 -5.37 3.04
CA SER A 70 10.23 -4.33 4.02
C SER A 70 11.42 -3.94 4.92
N ALA A 71 12.55 -4.66 4.84
CA ALA A 71 13.80 -4.19 5.41
C ALA A 71 14.41 -3.05 4.58
N ALA A 72 14.28 -3.11 3.25
CA ALA A 72 14.77 -2.09 2.33
C ALA A 72 13.76 -0.95 2.08
N LEU A 73 12.46 -1.28 2.01
CA LEU A 73 11.35 -0.33 1.85
C LEU A 73 10.43 -0.43 3.08
N PRO A 74 10.79 0.21 4.20
CA PRO A 74 10.13 0.03 5.50
C PRO A 74 8.74 0.65 5.62
N TYR A 75 8.28 1.40 4.62
CA TYR A 75 6.95 2.00 4.59
C TYR A 75 6.16 1.48 3.39
N LEU A 76 4.85 1.44 3.53
CA LEU A 76 3.92 1.20 2.43
C LEU A 76 2.86 2.29 2.48
N LEU A 77 2.78 3.11 1.45
CA LEU A 77 1.70 4.06 1.29
C LEU A 77 0.59 3.40 0.48
N GLU A 78 -0.62 3.46 1.02
CA GLU A 78 -1.85 3.11 0.34
C GLU A 78 -2.58 4.42 0.03
N TRP A 79 -2.52 4.87 -1.23
CA TRP A 79 -3.23 6.06 -1.67
C TRP A 79 -4.46 5.68 -2.48
N LYS A 80 -5.60 6.19 -2.05
CA LYS A 80 -6.91 5.94 -2.64
C LYS A 80 -7.46 7.23 -3.21
N CYS A 81 -7.82 7.21 -4.48
CA CYS A 81 -8.73 8.17 -5.08
C CYS A 81 -9.97 7.38 -5.50
N LEU A 82 -11.05 7.44 -4.71
CA LEU A 82 -12.29 6.70 -4.97
C LEU A 82 -13.38 7.63 -5.52
N LYS A 83 -12.95 8.67 -6.23
CA LYS A 83 -13.83 9.67 -6.81
C LYS A 83 -14.36 9.17 -8.16
N SER A 84 -15.56 9.60 -8.54
CA SER A 84 -16.04 9.40 -9.91
C SER A 84 -15.04 9.97 -10.93
N HIS A 85 -14.89 9.31 -12.07
CA HIS A 85 -13.87 9.56 -13.11
C HIS A 85 -12.42 9.22 -12.69
N ASP A 86 -12.02 9.58 -11.46
CA ASP A 86 -10.68 9.32 -10.92
C ASP A 86 -10.74 8.21 -9.86
N TYR A 87 -10.89 6.97 -10.31
CA TYR A 87 -11.02 5.79 -9.43
C TYR A 87 -9.77 4.91 -9.48
N VAL A 88 -8.83 5.13 -8.55
CA VAL A 88 -7.48 4.57 -8.55
C VAL A 88 -7.05 4.18 -7.14
N LEU A 89 -6.35 3.05 -7.05
CA LEU A 89 -5.56 2.65 -5.89
C LEU A 89 -4.09 2.67 -6.27
N ALA A 90 -3.25 3.34 -5.49
CA ALA A 90 -1.80 3.20 -5.54
C ALA A 90 -1.31 2.42 -4.31
N ILE A 91 -0.41 1.49 -4.57
CA ILE A 91 0.26 0.67 -3.54
C ILE A 91 1.75 0.97 -3.67
N GLU A 92 2.31 1.66 -2.70
CA GLU A 92 3.60 2.35 -2.85
C GLU A 92 4.57 1.95 -1.73
N PRO A 93 5.34 0.86 -1.90
CA PRO A 93 6.47 0.57 -1.01
C PRO A 93 7.49 1.70 -1.09
N ALA A 94 7.88 2.25 0.06
CA ALA A 94 8.69 3.45 0.16
C ALA A 94 9.83 3.30 1.17
N ASN A 95 10.94 3.98 0.88
CA ASN A 95 12.10 4.05 1.77
C ASN A 95 11.99 5.13 2.85
N CYS A 96 11.01 6.01 2.74
CA CYS A 96 10.72 7.08 3.68
C CYS A 96 9.20 7.18 3.91
N PRO A 97 8.75 7.80 5.00
CA PRO A 97 7.32 7.93 5.30
C PRO A 97 6.57 8.82 4.33
N ALA A 98 7.28 9.69 3.58
CA ALA A 98 6.71 10.66 2.63
C ALA A 98 5.65 11.60 3.24
N ARG A 99 5.82 12.04 4.50
CA ARG A 99 4.97 13.09 5.08
C ARG A 99 5.36 14.46 4.53
N ASP A 100 6.58 14.85 4.84
CA ASP A 100 7.21 16.07 4.37
C ASP A 100 8.72 15.94 4.58
N ARG A 101 9.50 16.55 3.69
CA ARG A 101 10.95 16.38 3.68
C ARG A 101 11.62 16.89 4.95
N GLU A 102 11.18 18.03 5.46
CA GLU A 102 11.81 18.68 6.60
C GLU A 102 11.63 17.84 7.87
N SER A 103 10.40 17.44 8.18
CA SER A 103 10.11 16.62 9.36
C SER A 103 10.76 15.25 9.26
N ASP A 104 10.85 14.65 8.08
CA ASP A 104 11.48 13.35 7.87
C ASP A 104 13.00 13.43 8.04
N LEU A 105 13.64 14.53 7.66
CA LEU A 105 15.05 14.79 7.96
C LEU A 105 15.27 15.04 9.46
N CYS A 106 14.50 15.95 10.08
CA CYS A 106 14.60 16.26 11.51
C CYS A 106 14.33 15.04 12.40
N GLY A 107 13.43 14.17 11.97
CA GLY A 107 13.07 12.93 12.67
C GLY A 107 13.97 11.73 12.34
N ASN A 108 15.04 11.90 11.55
CA ASN A 108 15.93 10.83 11.11
C ASN A 108 15.19 9.64 10.44
N ARG A 109 14.15 9.94 9.67
CA ARG A 109 13.34 8.97 8.91
C ARG A 109 13.67 8.98 7.42
N ALA A 110 14.38 10.01 6.95
CA ALA A 110 14.84 10.10 5.58
C ALA A 110 16.01 9.13 5.34
N PHE A 111 15.95 8.37 4.24
CA PHE A 111 17.04 7.52 3.81
C PHE A 111 18.06 8.35 3.03
N LEU A 112 19.24 8.57 3.61
CA LEU A 112 20.35 9.31 3.00
C LEU A 112 21.43 8.34 2.51
N LEU A 113 22.00 8.65 1.34
CA LEU A 113 23.13 7.92 0.79
C LEU A 113 24.41 8.72 0.98
N ASP A 114 25.46 8.04 1.42
CA ASP A 114 26.81 8.60 1.49
C ASP A 114 27.42 8.80 0.09
N ALA A 115 28.52 9.56 0.03
CA ALA A 115 29.27 9.74 -1.20
C ALA A 115 29.66 8.38 -1.80
N TYR A 116 29.30 8.17 -3.08
CA TYR A 116 29.53 6.94 -3.83
C TYR A 116 28.78 5.70 -3.32
N GLN A 117 27.83 5.85 -2.39
CA GLN A 117 26.97 4.76 -1.98
C GLN A 117 25.90 4.48 -3.03
N SER A 118 25.64 3.20 -3.25
CA SER A 118 24.55 2.70 -4.10
C SER A 118 23.64 1.81 -3.30
N VAL A 119 22.34 1.85 -3.60
CA VAL A 119 21.33 0.94 -3.07
C VAL A 119 20.51 0.40 -4.24
N THR A 120 20.13 -0.87 -4.14
CA THR A 120 19.28 -1.53 -5.13
C THR A 120 18.01 -1.98 -4.43
N TYR A 121 16.87 -1.62 -5.00
CA TYR A 121 15.56 -2.10 -4.57
C TYR A 121 15.01 -3.06 -5.62
N GLN A 122 14.33 -4.10 -5.15
CA GLN A 122 13.64 -5.03 -6.01
C GLN A 122 12.17 -5.09 -5.61
N VAL A 123 11.30 -4.85 -6.58
CA VAL A 123 9.85 -4.99 -6.44
C VAL A 123 9.38 -5.89 -7.57
N THR A 124 8.50 -6.84 -7.26
CA THR A 124 7.89 -7.73 -8.24
C THR A 124 6.40 -7.43 -8.30
N LEU A 125 5.91 -7.02 -9.48
CA LEU A 125 4.48 -6.96 -9.75
C LEU A 125 3.98 -8.33 -10.21
N GLY A 126 2.80 -8.71 -9.73
CA GLY A 126 2.19 -9.98 -10.09
C GLY A 126 0.66 -9.89 -10.16
N VAL A 127 0.11 -10.86 -10.88
CA VAL A 127 -1.33 -11.14 -10.93
C VAL A 127 -1.53 -12.59 -10.51
N ALA A 128 -2.55 -12.85 -9.70
CA ALA A 128 -2.98 -14.19 -9.32
C ALA A 128 -4.46 -14.37 -9.62
N GLU A 129 -4.85 -15.60 -9.95
CA GLU A 129 -6.22 -15.94 -10.35
C GLU A 129 -6.76 -17.15 -9.57
N GLY A 130 -8.09 -17.23 -9.48
CA GLY A 130 -8.84 -18.31 -8.84
C GLY A 130 -8.40 -18.60 -7.40
N ALA A 131 -8.08 -19.87 -7.13
CA ALA A 131 -7.66 -20.32 -5.81
C ALA A 131 -6.38 -19.63 -5.32
N ALA A 132 -5.44 -19.32 -6.21
CA ALA A 132 -4.19 -18.66 -5.85
C ALA A 132 -4.43 -17.22 -5.34
N ALA A 133 -5.33 -16.46 -6.00
CA ALA A 133 -5.72 -15.12 -5.55
C ALA A 133 -6.35 -15.15 -4.16
N ARG A 134 -7.25 -16.12 -3.93
CA ARG A 134 -7.92 -16.30 -2.63
C ARG A 134 -6.94 -16.67 -1.53
N GLN A 135 -6.03 -17.63 -1.78
CA GLN A 135 -5.01 -18.04 -0.81
C GLN A 135 -4.06 -16.90 -0.49
N LEU A 136 -3.67 -16.11 -1.51
CA LEU A 136 -2.85 -14.93 -1.32
C LEU A 136 -3.53 -13.94 -0.37
N TYR A 137 -4.79 -13.59 -0.61
CA TYR A 137 -5.55 -12.71 0.28
C TYR A 137 -5.65 -13.26 1.71
N GLN A 138 -5.97 -14.55 1.87
CA GLN A 138 -6.18 -15.19 3.18
C GLN A 138 -4.91 -15.23 4.05
N LYS A 139 -3.73 -15.24 3.44
CA LYS A 139 -2.46 -15.18 4.18
C LYS A 139 -2.24 -13.83 4.88
N HIS A 140 -2.96 -12.79 4.48
CA HIS A 140 -2.78 -11.39 4.87
C HIS A 140 -4.01 -10.81 5.62
N GLN A 141 -4.87 -11.68 6.17
CA GLN A 141 -5.93 -11.31 7.09
C GLN A 141 -5.47 -11.29 8.54
#